data_AF-A0A928XBD4-F1
#
_entry.id   AF-A0A928XBD4-F1
#
_cell.length_a   1.000
_cell.length_b   1.000
_cell.length_c   1.000
_cell.angle_alpha   90.00
_cell.angle_beta   90.00
_cell.angle_gamma   90.00
#
_symmetry.space_group_name_H-M   'P 1'
#
loop_
_entity.id
_entity.type
_entity.pdbx_description
1 polymer ?
#
loop_
_entity_poly.entity_id
_entity_poly.type
_entity_poly.pdbx_seq_one_letter_code
_entity_poly.pdbx_strand_id
1 'polypeptide(L)'
;MPAKNGRNVALTDEQNALVERLVKSGRYASASEVVRDGLRLLQRDEEARLLDKWLVEGLTAEEEASIPPDVLKRARETIRAKVREGLDAIDRGDFVDGNEFFARWKARLEDAASSQRGKGRALRRQA
;
A
#
# COMPACT_ATOMS: atom_id res chain seq x y z
N MET A 1 16.87 -22.45 16.78
CA MET A 1 17.74 -21.66 15.88
C MET A 1 16.96 -21.44 14.59
N PRO A 2 16.57 -20.20 14.20
CA PRO A 2 15.97 -20.00 12.88
C PRO A 2 17.00 -20.36 11.81
N ALA A 3 16.58 -21.07 10.76
CA ALA A 3 17.47 -21.51 9.69
C ALA A 3 18.08 -20.30 8.96
N LYS A 4 19.41 -20.28 8.79
CA LYS A 4 20.11 -19.31 7.94
C LYS A 4 19.91 -19.70 6.47
N ASN A 5 18.83 -19.20 5.87
CA ASN A 5 18.56 -19.38 4.45
C ASN A 5 19.18 -18.21 3.66
N GLY A 6 20.41 -18.39 3.18
CA GLY A 6 21.06 -17.45 2.25
C GLY A 6 20.70 -17.76 0.79
N ARG A 7 20.33 -16.74 0.01
CA ARG A 7 20.18 -16.80 -1.45
C ARG A 7 21.09 -15.76 -2.09
N ASN A 8 21.81 -16.14 -3.13
CA ASN A 8 22.59 -15.20 -3.95
C ASN A 8 21.71 -14.68 -5.08
N VAL A 9 21.69 -13.36 -5.28
CA VAL A 9 20.85 -12.69 -6.28
C VAL A 9 21.73 -11.69 -7.01
N ALA A 10 21.72 -11.75 -8.35
CA ALA A 10 22.41 -10.76 -9.16
C ALA A 10 21.61 -9.45 -9.15
N LEU A 11 22.29 -8.34 -8.85
CA LEU A 11 21.72 -7.00 -8.90
C LEU A 11 22.35 -6.22 -10.06
N THR A 12 21.58 -5.32 -10.65
CA THR A 12 22.14 -4.33 -11.58
C THR A 12 22.97 -3.30 -10.80
N ASP A 13 23.86 -2.57 -11.51
CA ASP A 13 24.68 -1.53 -10.89
C ASP A 13 23.83 -0.46 -10.18
N GLU A 14 22.71 -0.07 -10.78
CA GLU A 14 21.78 0.90 -10.21
C GLU A 14 21.13 0.38 -8.91
N GLN A 15 20.70 -0.88 -8.90
CA GLN A 15 20.12 -1.52 -7.71
C GLN A 15 21.15 -1.64 -6.59
N ASN A 16 22.39 -1.99 -6.92
CA ASN A 16 23.47 -2.06 -5.94
C ASN A 16 23.78 -0.68 -5.35
N ALA A 17 23.88 0.36 -6.19
CA ALA A 17 24.07 1.74 -5.74
C ALA A 17 22.93 2.23 -4.84
N LEU A 18 21.68 1.86 -5.14
CA LEU A 18 20.53 2.14 -4.29
C LEU A 18 20.68 1.48 -2.90
N VAL A 19 20.99 0.18 -2.86
CA VAL A 19 21.17 -0.57 -1.62
C VAL A 19 22.31 0.04 -0.78
N GLU A 20 23.45 0.34 -1.38
CA GLU A 20 24.57 0.97 -0.71
C GLU A 20 24.20 2.33 -0.10
N ARG A 21 23.48 3.16 -0.87
CA ARG A 21 23.02 4.48 -0.39
C ARG A 21 22.10 4.35 0.82
N LEU A 22 21.18 3.38 0.79
CA LEU A 22 20.25 3.11 1.89
C LEU A 22 20.97 2.62 3.15
N VAL A 23 21.98 1.77 3.01
CA VAL A 23 22.80 1.31 4.14
C VAL A 23 23.70 2.44 4.67
N LYS A 24 24.39 3.19 3.80
CA LYS A 24 25.24 4.33 4.19
C LYS A 24 24.46 5.43 4.91
N SER A 25 23.17 5.59 4.62
CA SER A 25 22.30 6.53 5.34
C SER A 25 22.04 6.15 6.80
N GLY A 26 22.37 4.93 7.22
CA GLY A 26 22.09 4.39 8.56
C GLY A 26 20.65 3.89 8.74
N ARG A 27 19.78 4.03 7.73
CA ARG A 27 18.39 3.53 7.78
C ARG A 27 18.29 2.01 7.85
N TYR A 28 19.27 1.30 7.30
CA TYR A 28 19.33 -0.16 7.28
C TYR A 28 20.73 -0.62 7.68
N ALA A 29 20.81 -1.68 8.48
CA ALA A 29 22.08 -2.23 8.98
C ALA A 29 22.80 -3.09 7.92
N SER A 30 22.09 -3.57 6.90
CA SER A 30 22.68 -4.44 5.86
C SER A 30 21.87 -4.45 4.56
N ALA A 31 22.53 -4.87 3.47
CA ALA A 31 21.87 -5.12 2.19
C ALA A 31 20.71 -6.14 2.31
N SER A 32 20.90 -7.21 3.09
CA SER A 32 19.84 -8.20 3.31
C SER A 32 18.62 -7.62 4.02
N GLU A 33 18.79 -6.58 4.83
CA GLU A 33 17.66 -5.89 5.46
C GLU A 33 16.89 -5.04 4.47
N VAL A 34 17.60 -4.29 3.62
CA VAL A 34 17.00 -3.52 2.51
C VAL A 34 16.17 -4.45 1.61
N VAL A 35 16.75 -5.59 1.20
CA VAL A 35 16.06 -6.56 0.33
C VAL A 35 14.83 -7.14 1.03
N ARG A 36 14.92 -7.52 2.31
CA ARG A 36 13.75 -8.01 3.06
C ARG A 36 12.66 -6.96 3.16
N ASP A 37 13.01 -5.70 3.38
CA ASP A 37 12.03 -4.62 3.45
C ASP A 37 11.39 -4.34 2.09
N GLY A 38 12.18 -4.38 1.02
CA GLY A 38 11.69 -4.31 -0.36
C GLY A 38 10.73 -5.46 -0.70
N LEU A 39 11.04 -6.69 -0.30
CA LEU A 39 10.15 -7.84 -0.49
C LEU A 39 8.86 -7.72 0.32
N ARG A 40 8.91 -7.17 1.54
CA ARG A 40 7.69 -6.88 2.33
C ARG A 40 6.82 -5.82 1.66
N LEU A 41 7.44 -4.80 1.04
CA LEU A 41 6.71 -3.78 0.30
C LEU A 41 6.01 -4.41 -0.92
N LEU A 42 6.73 -5.23 -1.70
CA LEU A 42 6.16 -5.96 -2.84
C LEU A 42 5.01 -6.88 -2.42
N GLN A 43 5.17 -7.59 -1.29
CA GLN A 43 4.12 -8.46 -0.76
C GLN A 43 2.85 -7.68 -0.38
N ARG A 44 3.00 -6.51 0.25
CA ARG A 44 1.86 -5.64 0.59
C ARG A 44 1.16 -5.09 -0.65
N ASP A 45 1.93 -4.73 -1.67
CA ASP A 45 1.39 -4.23 -2.94
C ASP A 45 0.57 -5.31 -3.66
N GLU A 46 1.11 -6.54 -3.76
CA GLU A 46 0.36 -7.66 -4.35
C GLU A 46 -0.88 -8.01 -3.52
N GLU A 47 -0.78 -8.02 -2.18
CA GLU A 47 -1.93 -8.21 -1.29
C GLU A 47 -3.04 -7.18 -1.53
N ALA A 48 -2.69 -5.90 -1.70
CA ALA A 48 -3.64 -4.83 -1.98
C ALA A 48 -4.29 -5.00 -3.37
N ARG A 49 -3.49 -5.30 -4.39
CA ARG A 49 -3.95 -5.53 -5.76
C ARG A 49 -4.96 -6.67 -5.84
N LEU A 50 -4.70 -7.76 -5.13
CA LEU A 50 -5.59 -8.91 -5.05
C LEU A 50 -6.89 -8.57 -4.30
N LEU A 51 -6.81 -7.75 -3.26
CA LEU A 51 -7.98 -7.28 -2.52
C LEU A 51 -8.91 -6.47 -3.43
N ASP A 52 -8.37 -5.49 -4.14
CA ASP A 52 -9.13 -4.62 -5.04
C ASP A 52 -9.76 -5.43 -6.17
N LYS A 53 -8.97 -6.31 -6.80
CA LYS A 53 -9.46 -7.19 -7.85
C LYS A 53 -10.60 -8.09 -7.35
N TRP A 54 -10.45 -8.69 -6.17
CA TRP A 54 -11.48 -9.56 -5.61
C TRP A 54 -12.76 -8.80 -5.28
N LEU A 55 -12.67 -7.54 -4.83
CA LEU A 55 -13.83 -6.70 -4.51
C LEU A 55 -14.59 -6.23 -5.75
N VAL A 56 -13.90 -5.91 -6.85
CA VAL A 56 -14.49 -5.25 -8.01
C VAL A 56 -14.83 -6.25 -9.12
N GLU A 57 -13.93 -7.18 -9.41
CA GLU A 57 -14.00 -8.05 -10.60
C GLU A 57 -14.23 -9.52 -10.23
N GLY A 58 -13.86 -9.93 -9.01
CA GLY A 58 -13.69 -11.33 -8.67
C GLY A 58 -12.38 -11.90 -9.23
N LEU A 59 -11.89 -12.99 -8.62
CA LEU A 59 -10.70 -13.70 -9.11
C LEU A 59 -11.14 -14.88 -9.98
N THR A 60 -10.43 -15.14 -11.09
CA THR A 60 -10.62 -16.40 -11.82
C THR A 60 -9.96 -17.56 -11.06
N ALA A 61 -10.34 -18.80 -11.41
CA ALA A 61 -9.73 -19.99 -10.81
C ALA A 61 -8.22 -20.09 -11.09
N GLU A 62 -7.76 -19.71 -12.30
CA GLU A 62 -6.32 -19.71 -12.60
C GLU A 62 -5.56 -18.68 -11.75
N GLU A 63 -6.17 -17.52 -11.55
CA GLU A 63 -5.58 -16.46 -10.74
C GLU A 63 -5.52 -16.84 -9.27
N GLU A 64 -6.60 -17.41 -8.71
CA GLU A 64 -6.62 -17.94 -7.35
C GLU A 64 -5.54 -19.00 -7.15
N ALA A 65 -5.32 -19.87 -8.13
CA ALA A 65 -4.29 -20.91 -8.07
C ALA A 65 -2.85 -20.36 -8.11
N SER A 66 -2.63 -19.19 -8.71
CA SER A 66 -1.32 -18.54 -8.78
C SER A 66 -0.90 -17.84 -7.49
N ILE A 67 -1.86 -17.58 -6.60
CA ILE A 67 -1.66 -16.81 -5.37
C ILE A 67 -1.20 -17.75 -4.24
N PRO A 68 -0.14 -17.40 -3.49
CA PRO A 68 0.25 -18.14 -2.31
C PRO A 68 -0.92 -18.27 -1.30
N PRO A 69 -1.20 -19.48 -0.76
CA PRO A 69 -2.38 -19.70 0.10
C PRO A 69 -2.43 -18.81 1.35
N ASP A 70 -1.27 -18.43 1.88
CA ASP A 70 -1.15 -17.56 3.05
C ASP A 70 -1.49 -16.09 2.75
N VAL A 71 -1.20 -15.63 1.52
CA VAL A 71 -1.58 -14.31 1.02
C VAL A 71 -3.10 -14.24 0.85
N LEU A 72 -3.68 -15.24 0.19
CA LEU A 72 -5.13 -15.33 0.00
C LEU A 72 -5.89 -15.38 1.33
N LYS A 73 -5.38 -16.17 2.29
CA LYS A 73 -5.95 -16.24 3.65
C LYS A 73 -5.98 -14.87 4.32
N ARG A 74 -4.87 -14.12 4.29
CA ARG A 74 -4.75 -12.79 4.89
C ARG A 74 -5.67 -11.75 4.23
N ALA A 75 -5.78 -11.79 2.91
CA ALA A 75 -6.72 -10.93 2.17
C ALA A 75 -8.17 -11.20 2.58
N ARG A 76 -8.57 -12.47 2.69
CA ARG A 76 -9.92 -12.89 3.14
C ARG A 76 -10.21 -12.47 4.58
N GLU A 77 -9.24 -12.62 5.48
CA GLU A 77 -9.36 -12.16 6.87
C GLU A 77 -9.54 -10.64 6.96
N THR A 78 -8.80 -9.88 6.14
CA THR A 78 -8.91 -8.42 6.07
C THR A 78 -10.29 -7.97 5.61
N ILE A 79 -10.82 -8.55 4.52
CA ILE A 79 -12.17 -8.22 4.05
C ILE A 79 -13.23 -8.62 5.07
N ARG A 80 -13.13 -9.81 5.66
CA ARG A 80 -14.08 -10.25 6.69
C ARG A 80 -14.11 -9.27 7.87
N ALA A 81 -12.95 -8.77 8.29
CA ALA A 81 -12.85 -7.77 9.35
C ALA A 81 -13.54 -6.44 8.96
N LYS A 82 -13.25 -5.92 7.76
CA LYS A 82 -13.85 -4.67 7.26
C LYS A 82 -15.36 -4.77 7.05
N VAL A 83 -15.85 -5.90 6.52
CA VAL A 83 -17.30 -6.14 6.35
C VAL A 83 -17.99 -6.14 7.70
N ARG A 84 -17.41 -6.81 8.71
CA ARG A 84 -17.95 -6.79 10.07
C ARG A 84 -17.98 -5.36 10.64
N GLU A 85 -16.88 -4.64 10.54
CA GLU A 85 -16.81 -3.24 11.00
C GLU A 85 -17.90 -2.36 10.34
N GLY A 86 -18.10 -2.52 9.03
CA GLY A 86 -19.14 -1.81 8.30
C GLY A 86 -20.56 -2.18 8.73
N LEU A 87 -20.84 -3.46 8.95
CA LEU A 87 -22.14 -3.92 9.46
C LEU A 87 -22.39 -3.38 10.87
N ASP A 88 -21.40 -3.47 11.75
CA ASP A 88 -21.50 -2.92 13.11
C ASP A 88 -21.73 -1.40 13.08
N ALA A 89 -21.13 -0.68 12.13
CA ALA A 89 -21.36 0.75 11.93
C ALA A 89 -22.78 1.04 11.45
N ILE A 90 -23.31 0.24 10.52
CA ILE A 90 -24.71 0.34 10.05
C ILE A 90 -25.67 0.11 11.22
N ASP A 91 -25.44 -0.90 12.06
CA ASP A 91 -26.27 -1.20 13.23
C ASP A 91 -26.29 -0.07 14.25
N ARG A 92 -25.20 0.70 14.36
CA ARG A 92 -25.13 1.91 15.20
C ARG A 92 -25.72 3.17 14.56
N GLY A 93 -26.08 3.11 13.27
CA GLY A 93 -26.46 4.29 12.49
C GLY A 93 -25.28 5.17 12.08
N ASP A 94 -24.05 4.69 12.22
CA ASP A 94 -22.80 5.38 11.87
C ASP A 94 -22.48 5.17 10.38
N PHE A 95 -23.38 5.61 9.50
CA PHE A 95 -23.15 5.59 8.06
C PHE A 95 -23.49 6.95 7.44
N VAL A 96 -23.01 7.18 6.22
CA VAL A 96 -23.30 8.38 5.44
C VAL A 96 -23.85 7.98 4.10
N ASP A 97 -24.69 8.84 3.51
CA ASP A 97 -25.11 8.66 2.13
C ASP A 97 -23.89 8.73 1.20
N GLY A 98 -23.82 7.79 0.26
CA GLY A 98 -22.68 7.67 -0.64
C GLY A 98 -22.52 8.87 -1.56
N ASN A 99 -23.62 9.39 -2.12
CA ASN A 99 -23.57 10.53 -3.03
C ASN A 99 -23.11 11.80 -2.30
N GLU A 100 -23.65 12.03 -1.09
CA GLU A 100 -23.24 13.13 -0.23
C GLU A 100 -21.76 13.01 0.17
N PHE A 101 -21.31 11.81 0.57
CA PHE A 101 -19.92 11.56 0.90
C PHE A 101 -18.98 11.92 -0.25
N PHE A 102 -19.25 11.42 -1.47
CA PHE A 102 -18.39 11.67 -2.63
C PHE A 102 -18.43 13.13 -3.07
N ALA A 103 -19.58 13.80 -2.96
CA ALA A 103 -19.67 15.24 -3.21
C ALA A 103 -18.77 16.02 -2.24
N ARG A 104 -18.86 15.72 -0.93
CA ARG A 104 -18.04 16.34 0.12
C ARG A 104 -16.55 16.02 -0.05
N TRP A 105 -16.22 14.79 -0.41
CA TRP A 105 -14.83 14.35 -0.60
C TRP A 105 -14.18 15.02 -1.80
N LYS A 106 -14.87 15.10 -2.95
CA LYS A 106 -14.38 15.81 -4.14
C LYS A 106 -14.13 17.30 -3.86
N ALA A 107 -15.09 17.98 -3.22
CA ALA A 107 -14.92 19.38 -2.84
C ALA A 107 -13.66 19.61 -1.98
N ARG A 108 -13.41 18.73 -1.00
CA ARG A 108 -12.23 18.80 -0.13
C ARG A 108 -10.91 18.63 -0.91
N LEU A 109 -10.87 17.78 -1.93
CA LEU A 109 -9.67 17.60 -2.76
C LEU A 109 -9.36 18.85 -3.59
N GLU A 110 -10.38 19.52 -4.10
CA GLU A 110 -10.23 20.77 -4.87
C GLU A 110 -9.71 21.92 -3.98
N ASP A 111 -10.22 22.02 -2.75
CA ASP A 111 -9.75 22.98 -1.75
C ASP A 111 -8.29 22.74 -1.34
N ALA A 112 -7.90 21.47 -1.15
CA ALA A 112 -6.53 21.11 -0.82
C ALA A 112 -5.56 21.44 -1.98
N ALA A 113 -5.96 21.17 -3.22
CA ALA A 113 -5.17 21.46 -4.42
C ALA A 113 -5.01 22.97 -4.67
N SER A 114 -6.04 23.77 -4.40
CA SER A 114 -6.01 25.24 -4.56
C SER A 114 -5.17 25.92 -3.47
N SER A 115 -5.18 25.42 -2.23
CA SER A 115 -4.34 25.93 -1.13
C SER A 115 -2.83 25.73 -1.38
N GLN A 116 -2.43 24.62 -2.03
CA GLN A 116 -1.03 24.40 -2.42
C GLN A 116 -0.57 25.34 -3.54
N ARG A 117 -1.41 25.63 -4.54
CA ARG A 117 -1.09 26.57 -5.64
C ARG A 117 -0.94 28.02 -5.15
N GLY A 118 -1.72 28.43 -4.15
CA GLY A 118 -1.63 29.76 -3.53
C GLY A 118 -0.31 29.98 -2.79
N LYS A 119 0.16 28.99 -2.01
CA LYS A 119 1.44 29.06 -1.29
C LYS A 119 2.66 29.12 -2.23
N GLY A 120 2.62 28.42 -3.37
CA GLY A 120 3.71 28.43 -4.36
C GLY A 120 3.90 29.76 -5.10
N ARG A 121 2.82 30.53 -5.34
CA ARG A 121 2.91 31.88 -5.94
C ARG A 121 3.38 32.95 -4.95
N ALA A 122 3.09 32.79 -3.66
CA ALA A 122 3.55 33.72 -2.62
C ALA A 122 5.08 33.65 -2.41
N LEU A 123 5.69 32.45 -2.48
CA LEU A 123 7.14 32.29 -2.36
C LEU A 123 7.94 32.86 -3.55
N ARG A 124 7.37 32.90 -4.76
CA ARG A 124 8.05 33.41 -5.97
C ARG A 124 8.04 34.93 -6.13
N ARG A 125 7.34 35.67 -5.25
CA ARG A 125 7.35 37.15 -5.24
C ARG A 125 8.33 37.75 -4.23
N GLN A 126 9.06 36.92 -3.48
CA GLN A 126 10.04 37.35 -2.48
C GLN A 126 11.49 36.95 -2.84
N ALA A 127 11.75 36.56 -4.10
CA ALA A 127 13.07 36.27 -4.64
C ALA A 127 13.40 37.22 -5.79
#